data_AF-A0A7X6TCR3-F1
#
_entry.id   AF-A0A7X6TCR3-F1
#
_cell.length_a   1.000
_cell.length_b   1.000
_cell.length_c   1.000
_cell.angle_alpha   90.00
_cell.angle_beta   90.00
_cell.angle_gamma   90.00
#
_symmetry.space_group_name_H-M   'P 1'
#
loop_
_entity.id
_entity.type
_entity.pdbx_description
1 polymer ?
#
loop_
_entity_poly.entity_id
_entity_poly.type
_entity_poly.pdbx_seq_one_letter_code
_entity_poly.pdbx_strand_id
1 'polypeptide(L)' 'MKTIEILDTTLRDGEQTSGVSFGVQEKLSIARLLLEELRVDRIEVASARVSEGEFKAVRRIS' A
#
# COMPACT_ATOMS: atom_id res chain seq x y z
N MET A 1 -9.44 -27.51 -5.21
CA MET A 1 -8.79 -26.47 -6.03
C MET A 1 -7.76 -25.75 -5.16
N LYS A 2 -6.62 -25.32 -5.72
CA LYS A 2 -5.69 -24.46 -4.98
C LYS A 2 -6.19 -23.02 -5.05
N THR A 3 -6.24 -22.34 -3.90
CA THR A 3 -6.46 -20.89 -3.83
C THR A 3 -5.16 -20.18 -4.24
N ILE A 4 -5.26 -19.16 -5.08
CA ILE A 4 -4.15 -18.27 -5.45
C ILE A 4 -4.44 -16.94 -4.77
N GLU A 5 -3.46 -16.41 -4.04
CA GLU A 5 -3.52 -15.09 -3.41
C GLU A 5 -2.56 -14.13 -4.12
N ILE A 6 -2.99 -12.89 -4.29
CA ILE A 6 -2.24 -11.80 -4.91
C ILE A 6 -1.79 -10.82 -3.82
N LEU A 7 -0.47 -10.66 -3.70
CA LEU A 7 0.17 -9.61 -2.93
C LEU A 7 0.66 -8.53 -3.90
N ASP A 8 0.18 -7.30 -3.73
CA ASP A 8 0.67 -6.15 -4.46
C ASP A 8 1.72 -5.39 -3.66
N THR A 9 2.87 -5.08 -4.26
CA THR A 9 4.00 -4.40 -3.60
C THR A 9 4.19 -2.95 -4.08
N THR A 10 3.22 -2.37 -4.80
CA THR A 10 3.32 -1.02 -5.37
C THR A 10 3.69 0.04 -4.32
N LEU A 11 3.07 -0.02 -3.14
CA LEU A 11 3.32 0.93 -2.05
C LEU A 11 4.66 0.72 -1.32
N ARG A 12 5.35 -0.40 -1.56
CA ARG A 12 6.69 -0.66 -1.02
C ARG A 12 7.74 -0.46 -2.10
N ASP A 13 7.72 -1.29 -3.12
CA ASP A 13 8.76 -1.33 -4.16
C ASP A 13 8.69 -0.07 -5.05
N GLY A 14 7.48 0.45 -5.27
CA GLY A 14 7.29 1.73 -5.96
C GLY A 14 7.93 2.88 -5.20
N GLU A 15 7.75 2.97 -3.88
CA GLU A 15 8.36 4.03 -3.07
C GLU A 15 9.89 3.84 -2.89
N GLN A 16 10.40 2.62 -3.00
CA GLN A 16 11.84 2.35 -3.01
C GLN A 16 12.50 2.65 -4.36
N THR A 17 11.73 2.95 -5.40
CA THR A 17 12.26 3.32 -6.71
C THR A 17 12.84 4.74 -6.68
N SER A 18 14.04 4.90 -7.23
CA SER A 18 14.73 6.20 -7.21
C SER A 18 13.90 7.31 -7.86
N GLY A 19 13.72 8.42 -7.14
CA GLY A 19 12.92 9.56 -7.59
C GLY A 19 11.41 9.40 -7.41
N VAL A 20 10.94 8.29 -6.83
CA VAL A 20 9.53 8.08 -6.51
C VAL A 20 9.32 8.31 -5.01
N SER A 21 8.25 9.02 -4.67
CA SER A 21 7.79 9.22 -3.30
C SER A 21 6.28 9.43 -3.33
N PHE A 22 5.56 8.77 -2.42
CA PHE A 22 4.11 8.92 -2.35
C PHE A 22 3.73 9.79 -1.15
N GLY A 23 2.91 10.80 -1.39
CA GLY A 23 2.26 11.52 -0.28
C GLY A 23 1.27 10.62 0.46
N VAL A 24 0.93 10.96 1.71
CA VAL A 24 -0.02 10.17 2.53
C VAL A 24 -1.37 9.97 1.81
N GLN A 25 -1.90 11.01 1.14
CA GLN A 25 -3.16 10.92 0.41
C GLN A 25 -3.06 10.06 -0.86
N GLU A 26 -1.90 10.07 -1.53
CA GLU A 26 -1.64 9.18 -2.67
C GLU A 26 -1.57 7.73 -2.20
N LYS A 27 -0.85 7.45 -1.11
CA LYS A 27 -0.79 6.10 -0.51
C LYS A 27 -2.19 5.57 -0.18
N LEU A 28 -3.04 6.39 0.42
CA LEU A 28 -4.43 6.02 0.73
C LEU A 28 -5.26 5.75 -0.53
N SER A 29 -5.12 6.60 -1.55
CA SER A 29 -5.87 6.46 -2.82
C SER A 29 -5.44 5.20 -3.58
N ILE A 30 -4.13 4.94 -3.66
CA ILE A 30 -3.57 3.73 -4.28
C ILE A 30 -4.03 2.48 -3.51
N ALA A 31 -3.95 2.50 -2.18
CA ALA A 31 -4.39 1.37 -1.36
C ALA A 31 -5.88 1.04 -1.57
N ARG A 32 -6.75 2.06 -1.63
CA ARG A 32 -8.18 1.88 -1.94
C ARG A 32 -8.39 1.30 -3.32
N LEU A 33 -7.70 1.82 -4.33
CA LEU A 33 -7.80 1.30 -5.70
C LEU A 33 -7.38 -0.17 -5.76
N LEU A 34 -6.25 -0.54 -5.13
CA LEU A 34 -5.75 -1.92 -5.11
C LEU A 34 -6.73 -2.88 -4.41
N LEU A 35 -7.30 -2.47 -3.27
CA LEU A 35 -8.16 -3.35 -2.46
C LEU A 35 -9.62 -3.36 -2.90
N GLU A 36 -10.19 -2.22 -3.28
CA GLU A 36 -11.62 -2.08 -3.57
C GLU A 36 -11.92 -2.30 -5.06
N GLU A 37 -11.09 -1.76 -5.94
CA GLU A 37 -11.32 -1.82 -7.39
C GLU A 37 -10.62 -3.03 -8.03
N LEU A 38 -9.29 -3.15 -7.84
CA LEU A 38 -8.50 -4.24 -8.40
C LEU A 38 -8.68 -5.55 -7.62
N ARG A 39 -9.06 -5.45 -6.33
CA ARG A 39 -9.33 -6.57 -5.42
C ARG A 39 -8.16 -7.53 -5.25
N VAL A 40 -6.96 -6.99 -5.03
CA VAL A 40 -5.83 -7.81 -4.58
C VAL A 40 -6.08 -8.30 -3.16
N ASP A 41 -5.60 -9.49 -2.82
CA ASP A 41 -5.84 -10.05 -1.49
C ASP A 41 -5.09 -9.29 -0.40
N ARG A 42 -3.89 -8.79 -0.73
CA ARG A 42 -3.01 -8.12 0.22
C ARG A 42 -2.18 -7.03 -0.46
N ILE A 43 -1.83 -6.01 0.30
CA ILE A 43 -0.88 -4.97 -0.10
C ILE A 43 0.31 -4.95 0.85
N GLU A 44 1.53 -4.79 0.33
CA GLU A 44 2.74 -4.52 1.11
C GLU A 44 3.05 -3.02 1.07
N VAL A 45 3.24 -2.43 2.24
CA VAL A 45 3.63 -1.03 2.40
C VAL A 45 5.05 -1.02 2.95
N ALA A 46 5.92 -0.12 2.44
CA ALA A 46 7.27 -0.01 2.96
C ALA A 46 7.25 0.16 4.49
N SER A 47 8.17 -0.51 5.19
CA SER A 47 8.44 -0.29 6.62
C SER A 47 8.72 1.19 6.80
N ALA A 48 7.68 1.93 7.12
CA ALA A 48 7.82 3.34 7.27
C ALA A 48 8.87 3.58 8.36
N ARG A 49 9.77 4.53 8.13
CA ARG A 49 10.31 5.29 9.25
C ARG A 49 9.12 6.10 9.76
N VAL A 50 8.19 5.40 10.42
CA VAL A 50 6.79 5.80 10.48
C VAL A 50 6.71 7.05 11.34
N SER A 51 6.46 8.18 10.71
CA SER A 51 5.80 9.24 11.44
C SER A 51 4.46 8.68 11.94
N GLU A 52 4.02 9.06 13.14
CA GLU A 52 2.77 8.57 13.73
C GLU A 52 1.55 8.76 12.78
N GLY A 53 1.63 9.75 11.88
CA GLY A 53 0.64 10.01 10.84
C GLY A 53 0.55 8.93 9.75
N GLU A 54 1.67 8.37 9.30
CA GLU A 54 1.67 7.28 8.32
C GLU A 54 1.12 5.98 8.93
N PHE A 55 1.43 5.72 10.21
CA PHE A 55 0.89 4.56 10.92
C PHE A 55 -0.64 4.63 11.03
N LYS A 56 -1.15 5.84 11.35
CA LYS A 56 -2.60 6.11 11.39
C LYS A 56 -3.24 6.00 10.01
N ALA A 57 -2.54 6.37 8.94
CA ALA A 57 -3.04 6.23 7.57
C ALA A 57 -3.17 4.75 7.16
N VAL A 58 -2.15 3.93 7.43
CA VAL A 58 -2.20 2.48 7.17
C VAL A 58 -3.34 1.83 7.96
N ARG A 59 -3.56 2.22 9.22
CA ARG A 59 -4.70 1.76 10.03
C ARG A 59 -6.07 2.19 9.52
N ARG A 60 -6.17 3.22 8.66
CA ARG A 60 -7.44 3.67 8.06
C ARG A 60 -7.83 2.90 6.81
N ILE A 61 -6.94 2.05 6.29
CA ILE A 61 -7.19 1.20 5.13
C ILE A 61 -7.90 -0.12 5.54
N SER A 62 -8.06 -0.38 6.84
CA SER A 62 -8.70 -1.60 7.41
C SER A 62 -10.22 -1.57 7.41
#